data_AF-A0A4C1XLG3-F1
#
_entry.id   AF-A0A4C1XLG3-F1
#
_cell.length_a   1.000
_cell.length_b   1.000
_cell.length_c   1.000
_cell.angle_alpha   90.00
_cell.angle_beta   90.00
_cell.angle_gamma   90.00
#
_symmetry.space_group_name_H-M   'P 1'
#
loop_
_entity.id
_entity.type
_entity.pdbx_description
1 polymer ?
#
loop_
_entity_poly.entity_id
_entity_poly.type
_entity_poly.pdbx_seq_one_letter_code
_entity_poly.pdbx_strand_id
1 'polypeptide(L)'
;MEKETKTLVEERKLLLKLKKDKYNLKAISEISKKISNSIKKDRTKRRINIINYHIKKTGGVKKALKELVESKKWIPNIRNKTGKQETKRRNIIQIATDFYRTLYAAEPNTKKAAINLEDDERGDIPDFLQSEREKAIQSQKNDKTPGPDQITNKMLKIAITIPENQRHV
;
A
#
# COMPACT_ATOMS: atom_id res chain seq x y z
N MET A 1 -4.25 -25.50 5.62
CA MET A 1 -4.49 -25.57 4.17
C MET A 1 -5.31 -26.79 3.90
N GLU A 2 -6.52 -26.53 3.45
CA GLU A 2 -7.46 -27.54 2.98
C GLU A 2 -6.83 -28.42 1.88
N LYS A 3 -7.21 -29.70 1.82
CA LYS A 3 -6.65 -30.65 0.84
C LYS A 3 -6.91 -30.18 -0.61
N GLU A 4 -8.07 -29.58 -0.84
CA GLU A 4 -8.49 -29.00 -2.12
C GLU A 4 -7.61 -27.82 -2.57
N THR A 5 -7.11 -27.01 -1.64
CA THR A 5 -6.19 -25.91 -2.02
C THR A 5 -4.87 -26.47 -2.55
N LYS A 6 -4.40 -27.59 -1.98
CA LYS A 6 -3.13 -28.22 -2.40
C LYS A 6 -3.26 -28.83 -3.79
N THR A 7 -4.37 -29.51 -4.09
CA THR A 7 -4.61 -30.09 -5.41
C THR A 7 -4.67 -29.00 -6.50
N LEU A 8 -5.37 -27.89 -6.24
CA LEU A 8 -5.41 -26.75 -7.18
C LEU A 8 -4.03 -26.13 -7.44
N VAL A 9 -3.16 -26.09 -6.42
CA VAL A 9 -1.78 -25.61 -6.56
C VAL A 9 -0.96 -26.56 -7.43
N GLU A 10 -1.13 -27.86 -7.26
CA GLU A 10 -0.47 -28.89 -8.09
C GLU A 10 -0.95 -28.84 -9.53
N GLU A 11 -2.26 -28.71 -9.77
CA GLU A 11 -2.85 -28.52 -11.11
C GLU A 11 -2.28 -27.29 -11.82
N ARG A 12 -2.21 -26.14 -11.12
CA ARG A 12 -1.58 -24.92 -11.66
C ARG A 12 -0.12 -25.15 -12.03
N LYS A 13 0.62 -25.93 -11.23
CA LYS A 13 2.02 -26.25 -11.48
C LYS A 13 2.19 -27.10 -12.73
N LEU A 14 1.27 -28.03 -12.99
CA LEU A 14 1.26 -28.83 -14.22
C LEU A 14 0.98 -27.95 -15.44
N LEU A 15 -0.02 -27.06 -15.37
CA LEU A 15 -0.35 -26.14 -16.47
C LEU A 15 0.77 -25.16 -16.79
N LEU A 16 1.56 -24.72 -15.80
CA LEU A 16 2.72 -23.86 -16.02
C LEU A 16 3.87 -24.56 -16.76
N LYS A 17 3.94 -25.89 -16.73
CA LYS A 17 4.92 -26.68 -17.50
C LYS A 17 4.52 -26.87 -18.96
N LEU A 18 3.24 -26.69 -19.29
CA LEU A 18 2.74 -26.83 -20.65
C LEU A 18 3.10 -25.61 -21.51
N LYS A 19 3.00 -25.77 -22.83
CA LYS A 19 3.20 -24.68 -23.79
C LYS A 19 2.22 -23.54 -23.52
N LYS A 20 2.68 -22.30 -23.68
CA LYS A 20 1.86 -21.09 -23.55
C LYS A 20 0.84 -21.04 -24.68
N ASP A 21 -0.35 -21.51 -24.38
CA ASP A 21 -1.55 -21.42 -25.23
C ASP A 21 -2.59 -20.53 -24.55
N LYS A 22 -3.43 -19.86 -25.33
CA LYS A 22 -4.50 -18.96 -24.86
C LYS A 22 -5.45 -19.68 -23.89
N TYR A 23 -5.75 -20.95 -24.16
CA TYR A 23 -6.56 -21.79 -23.28
C TYR A 23 -5.88 -22.03 -21.93
N ASN A 24 -4.60 -22.45 -21.96
CA ASN A 24 -3.82 -22.71 -20.75
C ASN A 24 -3.65 -21.45 -19.88
N LEU A 25 -3.45 -20.28 -20.49
CA LEU A 25 -3.37 -19.01 -19.78
C LEU A 25 -4.68 -18.66 -19.06
N LYS A 26 -5.82 -18.91 -19.71
CA LYS A 26 -7.14 -18.71 -19.11
C LYS A 26 -7.37 -19.66 -17.93
N ALA A 27 -7.06 -20.95 -18.11
CA ALA A 27 -7.16 -21.97 -17.06
C ALA A 27 -6.26 -21.63 -15.84
N ILE A 28 -5.02 -21.18 -16.08
CA ILE A 28 -4.12 -20.73 -15.01
C ILE A 28 -4.72 -19.55 -14.24
N SER A 29 -5.32 -18.58 -14.95
CA SER A 29 -5.97 -17.42 -14.32
C SER A 29 -7.14 -17.85 -13.43
N GLU A 30 -8.01 -18.73 -13.93
CA GLU A 30 -9.15 -19.24 -13.18
C GLU A 30 -8.73 -20.04 -11.94
N ILE A 31 -7.77 -20.94 -12.08
CA ILE A 31 -7.21 -21.71 -10.95
C ILE A 31 -6.54 -20.78 -9.94
N SER A 32 -5.83 -19.75 -10.40
CA SER A 32 -5.21 -18.76 -9.51
C SER A 32 -6.25 -17.98 -8.69
N LYS A 33 -7.39 -17.63 -9.29
CA LYS A 33 -8.53 -17.02 -8.58
C LYS A 33 -9.10 -17.98 -7.53
N LYS A 34 -9.30 -19.25 -7.90
CA LYS A 34 -9.80 -20.30 -6.97
C LYS A 34 -8.85 -20.50 -5.78
N ILE A 35 -7.54 -20.61 -6.03
CA ILE A 35 -6.52 -20.72 -4.98
C ILE A 35 -6.57 -19.50 -4.05
N SER A 36 -6.59 -18.28 -4.61
CA SER A 36 -6.63 -17.05 -3.82
C SER A 36 -7.87 -17.00 -2.92
N ASN A 37 -9.04 -17.34 -3.46
CA ASN A 37 -10.29 -17.39 -2.69
C ASN A 37 -10.26 -18.46 -1.59
N SER A 38 -9.73 -19.65 -1.87
CA SER A 38 -9.57 -20.71 -0.87
C SER A 38 -8.63 -20.28 0.27
N ILE A 39 -7.48 -19.68 -0.05
CA ILE A 39 -6.54 -19.15 0.95
C ILE A 39 -7.20 -18.06 1.81
N LYS A 40 -7.99 -17.16 1.21
CA LYS A 40 -8.74 -16.14 1.95
C LYS A 40 -9.73 -16.77 2.92
N LYS A 41 -10.52 -17.76 2.46
CA LYS A 41 -11.47 -18.50 3.31
C LYS A 41 -10.76 -19.19 4.47
N ASP A 42 -9.65 -19.89 4.21
CA ASP A 42 -8.85 -20.56 5.23
C ASP A 42 -8.33 -19.59 6.30
N ARG A 43 -7.80 -18.44 5.89
CA ARG A 43 -7.33 -17.39 6.81
C ARG A 43 -8.47 -16.85 7.67
N THR A 44 -9.63 -16.56 7.07
CA THR A 44 -10.81 -16.08 7.78
C THR A 44 -11.32 -17.13 8.78
N LYS A 45 -11.43 -18.40 8.36
CA LYS A 45 -11.85 -19.51 9.22
C LYS A 45 -10.92 -19.68 10.43
N ARG A 46 -9.61 -19.68 10.20
CA ARG A 46 -8.62 -19.72 11.29
C ARG A 46 -8.78 -18.54 12.24
N ARG A 47 -8.95 -17.33 11.71
CA ARG A 47 -9.11 -16.11 12.52
C ARG A 47 -10.35 -16.18 13.41
N ILE A 48 -11.49 -16.57 12.85
CA ILE A 48 -12.75 -16.74 13.58
C ILE A 48 -12.61 -17.83 14.66
N ASN A 49 -11.99 -18.97 14.34
CA ASN A 49 -11.79 -20.05 15.30
C ASN A 49 -10.95 -19.61 16.50
N ILE A 50 -9.88 -18.84 16.29
CA ILE A 50 -9.05 -18.31 17.38
C ILE A 50 -9.85 -17.35 18.26
N ILE A 51 -10.64 -16.45 17.65
CA ILE A 51 -11.50 -15.53 18.39
C ILE A 51 -12.51 -16.30 19.24
N ASN A 52 -13.24 -17.24 18.63
CA ASN A 52 -14.25 -18.06 19.30
C ASN A 52 -13.65 -18.90 20.44
N TYR A 53 -12.46 -19.45 20.26
CA TYR A 53 -11.74 -20.20 21.30
C TYR A 53 -11.49 -19.32 22.54
N HIS A 54 -10.91 -18.14 22.36
CA HIS A 54 -10.59 -17.25 23.48
C HIS A 54 -11.83 -16.63 24.13
N ILE A 55 -12.90 -16.36 23.37
CA ILE A 55 -14.20 -15.95 23.90
C ILE A 55 -14.75 -17.05 24.81
N LYS A 56 -14.79 -18.31 24.36
CA LYS A 56 -15.30 -19.43 25.17
C LYS A 56 -14.46 -19.70 26.42
N LYS A 57 -13.14 -19.58 26.30
CA LYS A 57 -12.19 -19.93 27.39
C LYS A 57 -12.04 -18.84 28.44
N THR A 58 -12.00 -17.57 28.03
CA THR A 58 -11.63 -16.44 28.91
C THR A 58 -12.70 -15.35 28.97
N GLY A 59 -13.76 -15.43 28.15
CA GLY A 59 -14.79 -14.39 28.05
C GLY A 59 -14.34 -13.11 27.33
N GLY A 60 -13.12 -13.06 26.77
CA GLY A 60 -12.54 -11.83 26.23
C GLY A 60 -11.70 -12.03 24.97
N VAL A 61 -11.65 -10.99 24.13
CA VAL A 61 -10.99 -11.01 22.82
C VAL A 61 -9.53 -10.56 22.83
N LYS A 62 -9.05 -9.98 23.94
CA LYS A 62 -7.68 -9.43 24.06
C LYS A 62 -6.59 -10.47 23.77
N LYS A 63 -6.77 -11.70 24.25
CA LYS A 63 -5.82 -12.79 24.01
C LYS A 63 -5.84 -13.28 22.56
N ALA A 64 -7.04 -13.38 21.95
CA ALA A 64 -7.16 -13.68 20.52
C ALA A 64 -6.46 -12.64 19.66
N LEU A 65 -6.65 -11.35 19.95
CA LEU A 65 -6.01 -10.28 19.19
C LEU A 65 -4.48 -10.37 19.29
N LYS A 66 -3.93 -10.61 20.50
CA LYS A 66 -2.48 -10.78 20.70
C LYS A 66 -1.91 -11.95 19.90
N GLU A 67 -2.64 -13.06 19.80
CA GLU A 67 -2.23 -14.23 19.01
C GLU A 67 -2.37 -14.02 17.50
N LEU A 68 -3.39 -13.28 17.07
CA LEU A 68 -3.63 -12.97 15.66
C LEU A 68 -2.70 -11.89 15.09
N VAL A 69 -2.07 -11.09 15.95
CA VAL A 69 -1.02 -10.16 15.53
C VAL A 69 0.19 -11.01 15.10
N GLU A 70 0.46 -11.01 13.79
CA GLU A 70 1.74 -11.42 13.23
C GLU A 70 2.78 -10.42 13.74
N SER A 71 3.29 -10.66 14.95
CA SER A 71 4.34 -9.80 15.51
C SER A 71 5.48 -9.73 14.50
N LYS A 72 5.91 -8.51 14.17
CA LYS A 72 7.09 -8.29 13.35
C LYS A 72 8.23 -9.03 14.04
N LYS A 73 8.72 -10.12 13.44
CA LYS A 73 9.87 -10.84 13.97
C LYS A 73 11.03 -9.86 13.98
N TRP A 74 11.36 -9.36 15.17
CA TRP A 74 12.50 -8.46 15.34
C TRP A 74 13.73 -9.22 14.90
N ILE A 75 14.65 -8.54 14.22
CA ILE A 75 15.98 -9.08 13.95
C ILE A 75 16.63 -9.29 15.32
N PRO A 76 16.82 -10.55 15.77
CA PRO A 76 17.26 -10.82 17.14
C PRO A 76 18.75 -10.56 17.32
N ASN A 77 19.52 -10.68 16.23
CA ASN A 77 20.92 -10.35 16.15
C ASN A 77 21.31 -9.94 14.73
N ILE A 78 22.37 -9.14 14.62
CA ILE A 78 22.97 -8.76 13.34
C ILE A 78 24.49 -8.82 13.47
N ARG A 79 25.18 -9.21 12.40
CA ARG A 79 26.64 -9.14 12.34
C ARG A 79 27.05 -7.71 12.02
N ASN A 80 28.00 -7.20 12.80
CA ASN A 80 28.64 -5.93 12.51
C ASN A 80 29.71 -6.09 11.41
N LYS A 81 30.27 -4.97 10.94
CA LYS A 81 31.35 -4.92 9.93
C LYS A 81 32.60 -5.73 10.33
N THR A 82 32.83 -5.88 11.63
CA THR A 82 33.93 -6.68 12.20
C THR A 82 33.61 -8.18 12.33
N GLY A 83 32.42 -8.62 11.91
CA GLY A 83 31.95 -10.01 12.02
C GLY A 83 31.36 -10.41 13.37
N LYS A 84 31.43 -9.55 14.39
CA LYS A 84 30.84 -9.80 15.72
C LYS A 84 29.31 -9.74 15.67
N GLN A 85 28.66 -10.66 16.38
CA GLN A 85 27.20 -10.69 16.55
C GLN A 85 26.76 -9.67 17.61
N GLU A 86 25.86 -8.78 17.24
CA GLU A 86 25.23 -7.81 18.14
C GLU A 86 23.77 -8.19 18.38
N THR A 87 23.41 -8.36 19.64
CA THR A 87 22.04 -8.67 20.10
C THR A 87 21.35 -7.45 20.71
N LYS A 88 22.12 -6.44 21.14
CA LYS A 88 21.57 -5.23 21.77
C LYS A 88 20.79 -4.42 20.73
N ARG A 89 19.54 -4.11 21.05
CA ARG A 89 18.62 -3.42 20.13
C ARG A 89 19.17 -2.09 19.59
N ARG A 90 19.76 -1.26 20.45
CA ARG A 90 20.36 0.03 20.06
C ARG A 90 21.46 -0.17 19.02
N ASN A 91 22.33 -1.17 19.22
CA ASN A 91 23.41 -1.50 18.30
C ASN A 91 22.89 -2.02 16.96
N ILE A 92 21.84 -2.87 16.98
CA ILE A 92 21.21 -3.37 15.75
C ILE A 92 20.65 -2.21 14.90
N ILE A 93 20.02 -1.21 15.55
CA ILE A 93 19.55 0.00 14.84
C ILE A 93 20.72 0.71 14.22
N GLN A 94 21.77 1.00 15.00
CA GLN A 94 22.92 1.75 14.53
C GLN A 94 23.59 1.07 13.33
N ILE A 95 23.81 -0.25 13.39
CA ILE A 95 24.41 -1.02 12.30
C ILE A 95 23.56 -0.92 11.03
N ALA A 96 22.23 -1.04 11.15
CA ALA A 96 21.34 -0.90 10.00
C ALA A 96 21.35 0.54 9.44
N THR A 97 21.33 1.54 10.31
CA THR A 97 21.41 2.96 9.92
C THR A 97 22.71 3.26 9.18
N ASP A 98 23.84 2.79 9.70
CA ASP A 98 25.14 2.98 9.08
C ASP A 98 25.23 2.26 7.74
N PHE A 99 24.69 1.04 7.65
CA PHE A 99 24.61 0.28 6.40
C PHE A 99 23.83 1.04 5.32
N TYR A 100 22.60 1.48 5.62
CA TYR A 100 21.80 2.22 4.66
C TYR A 100 22.39 3.60 4.35
N ARG A 101 23.00 4.27 5.32
CA ARG A 101 23.74 5.51 5.09
C ARG A 101 24.86 5.28 4.08
N THR A 102 25.65 4.22 4.22
CA THR A 102 26.70 3.90 3.23
C THR A 102 26.13 3.50 1.87
N LEU A 103 25.01 2.75 1.85
CA LEU A 103 24.38 2.28 0.62
C LEU A 103 23.88 3.43 -0.25
N TYR A 104 23.33 4.48 0.38
CA TYR A 104 22.76 5.64 -0.31
C TYR A 104 23.70 6.85 -0.37
N ALA A 105 24.79 6.88 0.40
CA ALA A 105 25.82 7.92 0.29
C ALA A 105 26.84 7.64 -0.80
N ALA A 106 27.02 6.37 -1.20
CA ALA A 106 27.74 6.08 -2.43
C ALA A 106 26.92 6.65 -3.59
N GLU A 107 27.49 7.58 -4.35
CA GLU A 107 26.97 7.94 -5.66
C GLU A 107 26.70 6.65 -6.43
N PRO A 108 25.60 6.58 -7.21
CA PRO A 108 25.30 5.39 -7.96
C PRO A 108 26.54 5.08 -8.79
N ASN A 109 27.21 3.97 -8.47
CA ASN A 109 28.18 3.35 -9.35
C ASN A 109 27.39 2.67 -10.47
N THR A 110 26.47 3.43 -11.08
CA THR A 110 25.89 3.18 -12.38
C THR A 110 27.05 3.37 -13.33
N LYS A 111 27.75 2.26 -13.58
CA LYS A 111 28.23 2.00 -14.93
C LYS A 111 27.08 2.39 -15.86
N LYS A 112 27.22 3.56 -16.49
CA LYS A 112 26.41 4.17 -17.54
C LYS A 112 25.32 3.23 -18.08
N ALA A 113 24.20 3.12 -17.37
CA ALA A 113 22.92 3.05 -18.04
C ALA A 113 22.46 4.50 -18.06
N ALA A 114 23.08 5.28 -18.94
CA ALA A 114 22.52 6.55 -19.36
C ALA A 114 21.19 6.20 -20.02
N ILE A 115 20.13 6.16 -19.22
CA ILE A 115 18.82 6.49 -19.74
C ILE A 115 18.97 7.99 -19.98
N ASN A 116 19.24 8.38 -21.23
CA ASN A 116 19.09 9.76 -21.66
C ASN A 116 17.61 10.08 -21.49
N LEU A 117 17.20 10.45 -20.29
CA LEU A 117 16.06 11.32 -20.11
C LEU A 117 16.68 12.69 -20.23
N GLU A 118 16.65 13.21 -21.44
CA GLU A 118 16.90 14.62 -21.68
C GLU A 118 16.04 15.39 -20.69
N ASP A 119 16.68 16.16 -19.82
CA ASP A 119 16.06 17.11 -18.88
C ASP A 119 15.36 18.28 -19.63
N ASP A 120 15.07 18.12 -20.92
CA ASP A 120 14.63 19.14 -21.88
C ASP A 120 13.12 19.15 -22.15
N GLU A 121 12.33 18.31 -21.47
CA GLU A 121 10.86 18.39 -21.48
C GLU A 121 10.29 18.60 -20.08
N ARG A 122 10.71 19.67 -19.39
CA ARG A 122 9.73 20.36 -18.52
C ARG A 122 8.77 21.08 -19.44
N GLY A 123 7.89 20.32 -20.10
CA GLY A 123 6.75 20.89 -20.79
C GLY A 123 6.02 21.81 -19.83
N ASP A 124 5.70 23.01 -20.28
CA ASP A 124 4.90 23.96 -19.52
C ASP A 124 3.66 23.22 -19.02
N ILE A 125 3.55 23.10 -17.69
CA ILE A 125 2.39 22.48 -17.06
C ILE A 125 1.19 23.31 -17.52
N PRO A 126 0.18 22.71 -18.18
CA PRO A 126 -0.97 23.47 -18.62
C PRO A 126 -1.64 24.14 -17.42
N ASP A 127 -1.89 25.44 -17.53
CA ASP A 127 -2.69 26.14 -16.53
C ASP A 127 -4.07 25.49 -16.40
N PHE A 128 -4.58 25.38 -15.17
CA PHE A 128 -5.94 24.89 -14.93
C PHE A 128 -6.96 25.74 -15.70
N LEU A 129 -7.83 25.08 -16.46
CA LEU A 129 -8.86 25.76 -17.24
C LEU A 129 -9.89 26.40 -16.29
N GLN A 130 -10.39 27.58 -16.66
CA GLN A 130 -11.37 28.32 -15.85
C GLN A 130 -12.61 27.45 -15.51
N SER A 131 -13.09 26.66 -16.47
CA SER A 131 -14.21 25.73 -16.27
C SER A 131 -13.90 24.58 -15.30
N GLU A 132 -12.65 24.12 -15.21
CA GLU A 132 -12.23 23.11 -14.23
C GLU A 132 -12.29 23.69 -12.82
N ARG A 133 -11.82 24.93 -12.63
CA ARG A 133 -11.85 25.64 -11.35
C ARG A 133 -13.28 25.86 -10.88
N GLU A 134 -14.15 26.33 -11.78
CA GLU A 134 -15.57 26.55 -11.49
C GLU A 134 -16.28 25.25 -11.10
N LYS A 135 -16.06 24.17 -11.86
CA LYS A 135 -16.64 22.86 -11.57
C LYS A 135 -16.14 22.31 -10.23
N ALA A 136 -14.85 22.46 -9.93
CA ALA A 136 -14.27 22.02 -8.67
C ALA A 136 -14.94 22.73 -7.47
N ILE A 137 -15.14 24.04 -7.56
CA ILE A 137 -15.74 24.84 -6.47
C ILE A 137 -17.24 24.55 -6.34
N GLN A 138 -17.97 24.40 -7.44
CA GLN A 138 -19.38 24.01 -7.41
C GLN A 138 -19.60 22.62 -6.82
N SER A 139 -18.67 21.68 -7.03
CA SER A 139 -18.76 20.29 -6.53
C SER A 139 -18.62 20.15 -5.00
N GLN A 140 -18.08 21.17 -4.31
CA GLN A 140 -17.87 21.13 -2.86
C GLN A 140 -19.19 21.04 -2.09
N LYS A 141 -19.20 20.34 -0.95
CA LYS A 141 -20.41 20.25 -0.09
C LYS A 141 -20.57 21.51 0.75
N ASN A 142 -21.80 21.98 0.94
CA ASN A 142 -22.08 23.22 1.68
C ASN A 142 -21.94 23.04 3.20
N ASP A 143 -22.27 21.87 3.73
CA ASP A 143 -22.29 21.60 5.19
C ASP A 143 -20.90 21.21 5.72
N LYS A 144 -19.87 21.93 5.29
CA LYS A 144 -18.50 21.76 5.75
C LYS A 144 -18.14 22.89 6.71
N THR A 145 -17.50 22.52 7.81
CA THR A 145 -16.95 23.48 8.78
C THR A 145 -15.87 24.32 8.12
N PRO A 146 -15.89 25.66 8.29
CA PRO A 146 -14.86 26.52 7.73
C PRO A 146 -13.49 26.25 8.37
N GLY A 147 -12.43 26.60 7.63
CA GLY A 147 -11.06 26.55 8.13
C GLY A 147 -10.74 27.69 9.10
N PRO A 148 -9.45 27.85 9.48
CA PRO A 148 -8.99 28.97 10.30
C PRO A 148 -9.27 30.36 9.69
N ASP A 149 -9.43 30.42 8.37
CA ASP A 149 -9.81 31.59 7.58
C ASP A 149 -11.29 31.98 7.71
N GLN A 150 -12.11 31.14 8.33
CA GLN A 150 -13.55 31.32 8.50
C GLN A 150 -14.36 31.40 7.19
N ILE A 151 -13.76 31.04 6.06
CA ILE A 151 -14.41 31.05 4.74
C ILE A 151 -15.19 29.74 4.56
N THR A 152 -16.48 29.86 4.26
CA THR A 152 -17.32 28.68 4.01
C THR A 152 -17.42 28.35 2.52
N ASN A 153 -17.63 27.08 2.19
CA ASN A 153 -17.85 26.65 0.81
C ASN A 153 -19.03 27.37 0.13
N LYS A 154 -20.03 27.80 0.91
CA LYS A 154 -21.15 28.61 0.43
C LYS A 154 -20.67 29.97 -0.09
N MET A 155 -19.77 30.63 0.64
CA MET A 155 -19.18 31.92 0.24
C MET A 155 -18.37 31.79 -1.05
N LEU A 156 -17.58 30.71 -1.19
CA LEU A 156 -16.80 30.44 -2.40
C LEU A 156 -17.69 30.24 -3.64
N LYS A 157 -18.81 29.53 -3.49
CA LYS A 157 -19.77 29.34 -4.59
C LYS A 157 -20.45 30.64 -4.99
N ILE A 158 -20.82 31.48 -4.02
CA ILE A 158 -21.44 32.79 -4.28
C ILE A 158 -20.48 33.69 -5.06
N ALA A 159 -19.20 33.73 -4.68
CA ALA A 159 -18.19 34.57 -5.33
C ALA A 159 -18.02 34.29 -6.84
N ILE A 160 -18.23 33.04 -7.26
CA ILE A 160 -18.13 32.62 -8.67
C ILE A 160 -19.42 32.91 -9.44
N THR A 161 -20.57 32.75 -8.79
CA THR A 161 -21.87 33.00 -9.42
C THR A 161 -22.15 34.49 -9.64
N ILE A 162 -21.49 35.39 -8.89
CA ILE A 162 -21.64 36.84 -9.08
C ILE A 162 -20.86 37.27 -10.35
N PRO A 163 -21.54 37.87 -11.36
CA PRO A 163 -20.88 38.39 -12.55
C PRO A 163 -19.90 39.51 -12.18
N GLU A 164 -18.78 39.61 -12.91
CA GLU A 164 -17.66 40.52 -12.61
C GLU A 164 -18.08 41.99 -12.42
N ASN A 165 -19.18 42.42 -13.05
CA ASN A 165 -19.73 43.77 -12.95
C ASN A 165 -20.33 44.14 -11.58
N GLN A 166 -20.39 43.23 -10.61
CA GLN A 166 -20.96 43.47 -9.28
C GLN A 166 -19.97 43.22 -8.13
N ARG A 167 -18.67 43.03 -8.42
CA ARG A 167 -17.65 42.71 -7.39
C ARG A 167 -17.04 43.94 -6.68
N HIS A 168 -17.48 45.15 -7.03
CA HIS A 168 -17.05 46.42 -6.41
C HIS A 168 -18.26 47.20 -5.88
N VAL A 169 -18.77 46.78 -4.71
CA VAL A 169 -19.51 47.64 -3.76
C VAL A 169 -19.07 47.27 -2.37
#